data_AF-A0A6A6VJG0-F1
#
_entry.id   AF-A0A6A6VJG0-F1
#
_cell.length_a   1.000
_cell.length_b   1.000
_cell.length_c   1.000
_cell.angle_alpha   90.00
_cell.angle_beta   90.00
_cell.angle_gamma   90.00
#
_symmetry.space_group_name_H-M   'P 1'
#
loop_
_entity.id
_entity.type
_entity.pdbx_description
1 polymer ?
#
loop_
_entity_poly.entity_id
_entity_poly.type
_entity_poly.pdbx_seq_one_letter_code
_entity_poly.pdbx_strand_id
1 'polypeptide(L)'
;MGISDFFSAAWDAIGTHPSPDAEAPPNPSTPQGGVSTDTPASGTDEESKEESEINKQDASKGGEGDMGHVPGTDRDERKAAQKEKAEEVEEEPEEEEEEEEETVDPKDVFEAECQKSKQCSPAKHHYDECVERVTSQVEKDGKPNEDCVEEFFHLAHCATQCAAPKLFAALK
;
A
#
# COMPACT_ATOMS: atom_id res chain seq x y z
N MET A 1 26.40 35.60 -13.61
CA MET A 1 24.98 35.46 -13.26
C MET A 1 24.79 33.97 -13.06
N GLY A 2 24.79 33.56 -11.80
CA GLY A 2 25.02 32.18 -11.41
C GLY A 2 23.72 31.37 -11.49
N ILE A 3 23.83 30.05 -11.58
CA ILE A 3 22.69 29.13 -11.48
C ILE A 3 21.86 29.34 -10.20
N SER A 4 22.45 29.92 -9.16
CA SER A 4 21.79 30.32 -7.90
C SER A 4 20.78 31.47 -8.06
N ASP A 5 20.92 32.32 -9.08
CA ASP A 5 19.97 33.43 -9.32
C ASP A 5 18.64 32.92 -9.89
N PHE A 6 18.63 31.79 -10.60
CA PHE A 6 17.41 31.20 -11.17
C PHE A 6 16.54 30.53 -10.10
N PHE A 7 17.16 29.88 -9.11
CA PHE A 7 16.43 29.27 -8.00
C PHE A 7 15.84 30.30 -7.04
N SER A 8 16.52 31.42 -6.79
CA SER A 8 15.94 32.53 -6.01
C SER A 8 14.79 33.21 -6.73
N ALA A 9 14.89 33.46 -8.04
CA ALA A 9 13.81 34.06 -8.82
C ALA A 9 12.57 33.15 -8.92
N ALA A 10 12.76 31.82 -8.95
CA ALA A 10 11.67 30.85 -8.93
C ALA A 10 10.95 30.82 -7.57
N TRP A 11 11.68 30.99 -6.46
CA TRP A 11 11.07 30.98 -5.13
C TRP A 11 10.31 32.29 -4.83
N ASP A 12 10.81 33.43 -5.33
CA ASP A 12 10.12 34.72 -5.25
C ASP A 12 8.82 34.75 -6.09
N ALA A 13 8.80 34.08 -7.23
CA ALA A 13 7.61 33.97 -8.08
C ALA A 13 6.51 33.07 -7.47
N ILE A 14 6.89 32.10 -6.63
CA ILE A 14 5.95 31.21 -5.92
C ILE A 14 5.53 31.82 -4.56
N GLY A 15 6.35 32.73 -3.99
CA GLY A 15 6.12 33.38 -2.71
C GLY A 15 5.13 34.56 -2.71
N THR A 16 4.74 35.07 -3.89
CA THR A 16 3.64 36.03 -4.00
C THR A 16 2.31 35.28 -3.93
N HIS A 17 1.82 35.09 -2.72
CA HIS A 17 0.43 34.71 -2.47
C HIS A 17 -0.50 35.74 -3.13
N PRO A 18 -1.53 35.33 -3.88
CA PRO A 18 -2.65 36.23 -4.14
C PRO A 18 -3.43 36.42 -2.84
N SER A 19 -3.58 37.68 -2.43
CA SER A 19 -4.50 38.09 -1.35
C SER A 19 -5.91 37.49 -1.57
N PRO A 20 -6.61 37.03 -0.53
CA PRO A 20 -7.90 36.34 -0.66
C PRO A 20 -9.11 37.19 -1.12
N ASP A 21 -8.93 38.49 -1.40
CA ASP A 21 -10.05 39.42 -1.69
C ASP A 21 -9.92 40.12 -3.06
N ALA A 22 -9.66 39.38 -4.14
CA ALA A 22 -9.80 39.90 -5.50
C ALA A 22 -10.70 38.99 -6.34
N GLU A 23 -11.96 39.40 -6.53
CA GLU A 23 -12.82 38.88 -7.59
C GLU A 23 -12.14 39.13 -8.95
N ALA A 24 -11.51 38.09 -9.50
CA ALA A 24 -11.00 38.09 -10.86
C ALA A 24 -11.99 37.36 -11.79
N PRO A 25 -12.26 37.89 -13.00
CA PRO A 25 -13.21 37.30 -13.94
C PRO A 25 -12.76 35.90 -14.39
N PRO A 26 -13.69 35.01 -14.77
CA PRO A 26 -13.39 33.60 -15.00
C PRO A 26 -12.36 33.42 -16.11
N ASN A 27 -11.21 32.87 -15.74
CA ASN A 27 -10.19 32.40 -16.67
C ASN A 27 -10.66 31.06 -17.27
N PRO A 28 -10.67 30.87 -18.60
CA PRO A 28 -11.12 29.62 -19.25
C PRO A 28 -10.23 28.40 -18.97
N SER A 29 -9.21 28.52 -18.13
CA SER A 29 -8.24 27.45 -17.81
C SER A 29 -8.41 26.79 -16.44
N THR A 30 -9.51 27.05 -15.72
CA THR A 30 -9.83 26.26 -14.53
C THR A 30 -10.37 24.89 -14.97
N PRO A 31 -9.71 23.75 -14.65
CA PRO A 31 -10.27 22.44 -14.98
C PRO A 31 -11.52 22.24 -14.13
N GLN A 32 -12.68 22.41 -14.75
CA GLN A 32 -13.97 22.10 -14.17
C GLN A 32 -14.08 20.58 -14.16
N GLY A 33 -13.98 19.96 -12.97
CA GLY A 33 -14.12 18.52 -12.79
C GLY A 33 -15.53 18.08 -13.14
N GLY A 34 -15.76 17.74 -14.41
CA GLY A 34 -16.95 17.06 -14.89
C GLY A 34 -16.68 15.57 -14.95
N VAL A 35 -17.49 14.76 -14.26
CA VAL A 35 -17.58 13.34 -14.58
C VAL A 35 -18.22 13.22 -15.95
N SER A 36 -17.51 12.62 -16.91
CA SER A 36 -18.08 12.28 -18.21
C SER A 36 -19.20 11.28 -17.98
N THR A 37 -20.44 11.66 -18.29
CA THR A 37 -21.59 10.73 -18.24
C THR A 37 -21.54 9.70 -19.36
N ASP A 38 -20.60 9.84 -20.30
CA ASP A 38 -20.44 8.96 -21.45
C ASP A 38 -19.46 7.79 -21.19
N THR A 39 -18.82 7.74 -20.02
CA THR A 39 -17.93 6.65 -19.62
C THR A 39 -18.61 5.81 -18.53
N PRO A 40 -18.67 4.47 -18.67
CA PRO A 40 -19.30 3.62 -17.65
C PRO A 40 -18.60 3.79 -16.30
N ALA A 41 -19.38 3.93 -15.24
CA ALA A 41 -18.85 4.03 -13.88
C ALA A 41 -18.23 2.68 -13.46
N SER A 42 -17.08 2.74 -12.80
CA SER A 42 -16.39 1.60 -12.20
C SER A 42 -17.38 0.80 -11.33
N GLY A 43 -17.86 -0.33 -11.84
CA GLY A 43 -18.95 -1.11 -11.25
C GLY A 43 -19.82 -1.86 -12.25
N THR A 44 -19.72 -1.55 -13.55
CA THR A 44 -20.24 -2.40 -14.64
C THR A 44 -19.08 -3.08 -15.36
N ASP A 45 -19.20 -4.37 -15.68
CA ASP A 45 -18.22 -5.15 -16.50
C ASP A 45 -18.13 -4.66 -17.97
N GLU A 46 -18.71 -3.50 -18.27
CA GLU A 46 -18.64 -2.86 -19.58
C GLU A 46 -17.42 -1.94 -19.63
N GLU A 47 -16.41 -2.38 -20.37
CA GLU A 47 -15.19 -1.62 -20.66
C GLU A 47 -15.50 -0.38 -21.52
N SER A 48 -14.83 0.73 -21.25
CA SER A 48 -14.85 1.88 -22.17
C SER A 48 -14.22 1.48 -23.52
N LYS A 49 -14.62 2.17 -24.61
CA LYS A 49 -14.03 1.95 -25.94
C LYS A 49 -12.50 2.15 -25.93
N GLU A 50 -12.04 3.10 -25.13
CA GLU A 50 -10.61 3.39 -24.96
C GLU A 50 -9.89 2.22 -24.26
N GLU A 51 -10.49 1.65 -23.21
CA GLU A 51 -9.97 0.49 -22.48
C GLU A 51 -9.95 -0.76 -23.37
N SER A 52 -11.00 -0.97 -24.16
CA SER A 52 -11.06 -2.06 -25.14
C SER A 52 -9.98 -1.96 -26.23
N GLU A 53 -9.64 -0.74 -26.66
CA GLU A 53 -8.60 -0.52 -27.66
C GLU A 53 -7.20 -0.72 -27.08
N ILE A 54 -6.96 -0.31 -25.85
CA ILE A 54 -5.68 -0.53 -25.13
C ILE A 54 -5.49 -2.03 -24.87
N ASN A 55 -6.50 -2.73 -24.35
CA ASN A 55 -6.42 -4.18 -24.09
C ASN A 55 -6.17 -5.00 -25.37
N LYS A 56 -6.69 -4.57 -26.53
CA LYS A 56 -6.37 -5.18 -27.84
C LYS A 56 -4.94 -4.87 -28.29
N GLN A 57 -4.41 -3.70 -27.97
CA GLN A 57 -3.01 -3.35 -28.25
C GLN A 57 -2.04 -4.16 -27.39
N ASP A 58 -2.36 -4.39 -26.12
CA ASP A 58 -1.56 -5.25 -25.24
C ASP A 58 -1.62 -6.72 -25.67
N ALA A 59 -2.79 -7.23 -26.07
CA ALA A 59 -2.93 -8.59 -26.59
C ALA A 59 -2.21 -8.83 -27.94
N SER A 60 -2.04 -7.78 -28.76
CA SER A 60 -1.36 -7.87 -30.06
C SER A 60 0.15 -7.66 -29.97
N LYS A 61 0.67 -7.18 -28.84
CA LYS A 61 2.10 -7.15 -28.51
C LYS A 61 2.47 -8.37 -27.67
N GLY A 62 2.39 -9.54 -28.30
CA GLY A 62 2.91 -10.76 -27.71
C GLY A 62 4.44 -10.73 -27.58
N GLY A 63 4.93 -10.71 -26.34
CA GLY A 63 6.22 -11.29 -25.94
C GLY A 63 7.25 -10.28 -25.40
N GLU A 64 7.57 -10.37 -24.11
CA GLU A 64 8.80 -11.00 -23.57
C GLU A 64 9.09 -10.50 -22.15
N GLY A 65 8.91 -11.40 -21.16
CA GLY A 65 9.62 -11.37 -19.87
C GLY A 65 9.02 -10.55 -18.73
N ASP A 66 8.13 -11.15 -17.95
CA ASP A 66 8.21 -11.04 -16.48
C ASP A 66 7.60 -12.28 -15.83
N MET A 67 8.33 -12.84 -14.86
CA MET A 67 8.04 -14.12 -14.23
C MET A 67 6.89 -13.94 -13.24
N GLY A 68 5.66 -14.27 -13.67
CA GLY A 68 4.52 -14.37 -12.78
C GLY A 68 4.79 -15.35 -11.63
N HIS A 69 4.42 -14.94 -10.41
CA HIS A 69 4.55 -15.74 -9.20
C HIS A 69 3.76 -17.04 -9.34
N VAL A 70 4.47 -18.17 -9.30
CA VAL A 70 3.89 -19.51 -9.16
C VAL A 70 3.73 -19.75 -7.66
N PRO A 71 2.50 -19.89 -7.12
CA PRO A 71 2.33 -20.31 -5.73
C PRO A 71 2.93 -21.72 -5.58
N GLY A 72 3.92 -21.84 -4.69
CA GLY A 72 4.67 -23.08 -4.49
C GLY A 72 3.78 -24.22 -4.01
N THR A 73 3.36 -25.07 -4.95
CA THR A 73 2.90 -26.42 -4.63
C THR A 73 4.10 -27.36 -4.69
N ASP A 74 4.21 -28.18 -3.65
CA ASP A 74 5.07 -29.38 -3.54
C ASP A 74 6.53 -29.15 -3.13
N ARG A 75 6.75 -28.92 -1.83
CA ARG A 75 7.97 -29.39 -1.17
C ARG A 75 7.81 -29.70 0.31
N ASP A 76 6.90 -30.62 0.69
CA ASP A 76 7.09 -31.37 1.95
C ASP A 76 6.30 -32.69 2.00
N GLU A 77 6.64 -33.63 1.12
CA GLU A 77 6.45 -35.06 1.39
C GLU A 77 7.77 -35.79 1.15
N ARG A 78 8.67 -35.72 2.14
CA ARG A 78 9.67 -36.77 2.40
C ARG A 78 10.38 -36.55 3.74
N LYS A 79 9.68 -36.80 4.85
CA LYS A 79 10.33 -37.09 6.14
C LYS A 79 9.64 -38.21 6.90
N ALA A 80 9.83 -39.43 6.40
CA ALA A 80 9.73 -40.63 7.21
C ALA A 80 10.89 -41.56 6.84
N ALA A 81 11.57 -42.06 7.87
CA ALA A 81 12.73 -42.97 7.85
C ALA A 81 14.11 -42.33 7.60
N GLN A 82 14.77 -41.93 8.68
CA GLN A 82 15.87 -42.72 9.23
C GLN A 82 16.35 -42.14 10.57
N LYS A 83 16.11 -42.92 11.62
CA LYS A 83 16.69 -42.82 12.95
C LYS A 83 17.89 -43.78 12.97
N GLU A 84 18.95 -43.36 13.66
CA GLU A 84 20.16 -44.13 14.06
C GLU A 84 21.36 -44.12 13.10
N LYS A 85 22.33 -43.25 13.36
CA LYS A 85 23.62 -43.67 13.94
C LYS A 85 24.37 -42.48 14.54
N ALA A 86 24.94 -42.69 15.73
CA ALA A 86 25.67 -41.74 16.56
C ALA A 86 27.18 -41.70 16.26
N GLU A 87 27.83 -40.66 16.81
CA GLU A 87 29.28 -40.43 17.04
C GLU A 87 30.10 -40.00 15.81
N GLU A 88 30.95 -38.96 15.82
CA GLU A 88 31.60 -38.17 16.88
C GLU A 88 32.23 -36.88 16.25
N VAL A 89 32.08 -35.74 16.95
CA VAL A 89 32.96 -34.55 17.12
C VAL A 89 33.79 -33.99 15.93
N GLU A 90 33.52 -32.73 15.56
CA GLU A 90 34.55 -31.68 15.50
C GLU A 90 33.92 -30.31 15.85
N GLU A 91 34.65 -29.56 16.66
CA GLU A 91 34.31 -28.34 17.39
C GLU A 91 34.62 -27.08 16.55
N GLU A 92 34.01 -25.95 16.93
CA GLU A 92 34.28 -24.55 16.53
C GLU A 92 33.77 -23.99 15.18
N PRO A 93 33.39 -22.70 15.13
CA PRO A 93 32.78 -21.86 16.18
C PRO A 93 31.47 -21.21 15.75
N GLU A 94 30.69 -20.80 16.76
CA GLU A 94 29.71 -19.71 16.66
C GLU A 94 30.41 -18.47 16.07
N GLU A 95 30.12 -18.14 14.81
CA GLU A 95 30.40 -16.80 14.29
C GLU A 95 29.10 -16.20 13.76
N GLU A 96 28.63 -15.21 14.51
CA GLU A 96 27.94 -14.02 14.03
C GLU A 96 26.56 -14.26 13.40
N GLU A 97 25.57 -14.56 14.25
CA GLU A 97 24.28 -13.88 14.08
C GLU A 97 24.52 -12.39 14.35
N GLU A 98 25.01 -11.67 13.33
CA GLU A 98 24.74 -10.24 13.20
C GLU A 98 23.21 -10.13 13.14
N GLU A 99 22.58 -9.89 14.30
CA GLU A 99 21.31 -9.17 14.35
C GLU A 99 21.58 -7.84 13.63
N GLU A 100 21.37 -7.82 12.30
CA GLU A 100 21.05 -6.59 11.59
C GLU A 100 19.84 -6.03 12.32
N GLU A 101 20.09 -5.09 13.23
CA GLU A 101 19.08 -4.28 13.89
C GLU A 101 18.39 -3.47 12.79
N GLU A 102 17.46 -4.10 12.07
CA GLU A 102 16.71 -3.50 10.98
C GLU A 102 16.08 -2.24 11.55
N THR A 103 16.51 -1.09 11.05
CA THR A 103 16.07 0.19 11.58
C THR A 103 14.57 0.29 11.37
N VAL A 104 13.79 -0.01 12.42
CA VAL A 104 12.32 -0.06 12.36
C VAL A 104 11.80 1.30 11.90
N ASP A 105 10.98 1.33 10.84
CA ASP A 105 10.35 2.57 10.36
C ASP A 105 9.51 3.18 11.51
N PRO A 106 9.80 4.42 11.94
CA PRO A 106 9.00 5.12 12.94
C PRO A 106 7.51 5.17 12.59
N LYS A 107 7.14 5.15 11.30
CA LYS A 107 5.76 5.11 10.83
C LYS A 107 5.05 3.86 11.35
N ASP A 108 5.65 2.68 11.19
CA ASP A 108 5.01 1.42 11.56
C ASP A 108 4.80 1.32 13.08
N VAL A 109 5.75 1.86 13.86
CA VAL A 109 5.62 1.97 15.32
C VAL A 109 4.45 2.86 15.71
N PHE A 110 4.36 4.06 15.13
CA PHE A 110 3.29 5.01 15.47
C PHE A 110 1.92 4.53 14.98
N GLU A 111 1.83 3.95 13.79
CA GLU A 111 0.58 3.38 13.28
C GLU A 111 0.11 2.23 14.16
N ALA A 112 0.99 1.32 14.58
CA ALA A 112 0.64 0.22 15.49
C ALA A 112 0.19 0.71 16.88
N GLU A 113 0.84 1.73 17.44
CA GLU A 113 0.40 2.39 18.68
C GLU A 113 -1.00 3.03 18.50
N CYS A 114 -1.19 3.73 17.38
CA CYS A 114 -2.43 4.42 17.06
C CYS A 114 -3.59 3.46 16.80
N GLN A 115 -3.38 2.31 16.16
CA GLN A 115 -4.40 1.26 15.99
C GLN A 115 -4.88 0.69 17.32
N LYS A 116 -3.99 0.57 18.33
CA LYS A 116 -4.30 0.08 19.67
C LYS A 116 -4.84 1.16 20.60
N SER A 117 -4.87 2.42 20.15
CA SER A 117 -5.36 3.54 20.94
C SER A 117 -6.88 3.48 21.13
N LYS A 118 -7.38 4.13 22.19
CA LYS A 118 -8.82 4.14 22.52
C LYS A 118 -9.69 4.75 21.42
N GLN A 119 -9.16 5.69 20.64
CA GLN A 119 -9.88 6.35 19.54
C GLN A 119 -10.06 5.42 18.33
N CYS A 120 -9.07 4.57 18.01
CA CYS A 120 -9.12 3.67 16.86
C CYS A 120 -9.53 2.25 17.19
N SER A 121 -9.59 1.89 18.49
CA SER A 121 -10.00 0.56 18.95
C SER A 121 -11.35 0.08 18.38
N PRO A 122 -12.40 0.92 18.21
CA PRO A 122 -13.64 0.47 17.58
C PRO A 122 -13.48 0.10 16.11
N ALA A 123 -12.77 0.93 15.33
CA ALA A 123 -12.49 0.64 13.92
C ALA A 123 -11.63 -0.63 13.77
N LYS A 124 -10.66 -0.82 14.68
CA LYS A 124 -9.86 -2.04 14.73
C LYS A 124 -10.71 -3.27 15.02
N HIS A 125 -11.63 -3.20 15.98
CA HIS A 125 -12.52 -4.31 16.29
C HIS A 125 -13.35 -4.73 15.07
N HIS A 126 -13.95 -3.77 14.36
CA HIS A 126 -14.73 -4.07 13.15
C HIS A 126 -13.87 -4.69 12.03
N TYR A 127 -12.66 -4.19 11.84
CA TYR A 127 -11.73 -4.80 10.88
C TYR A 127 -11.36 -6.23 11.27
N ASP A 128 -10.97 -6.47 12.53
CA ASP A 128 -10.60 -7.81 13.01
C ASP A 128 -11.78 -8.80 12.88
N GLU A 129 -13.00 -8.36 13.19
CA GLU A 129 -14.22 -9.16 13.02
C GLU A 129 -14.50 -9.49 11.54
N CYS A 130 -14.30 -8.54 10.63
CA CYS A 130 -14.41 -8.79 9.20
C CYS A 130 -13.36 -9.82 8.74
N VAL A 131 -12.11 -9.68 9.16
CA VAL A 131 -11.02 -10.60 8.81
C VAL A 131 -11.33 -12.02 9.28
N GLU A 132 -11.85 -12.19 10.51
CA GLU A 132 -12.27 -13.49 11.03
C GLU A 132 -13.38 -14.11 10.17
N ARG A 133 -14.36 -13.30 9.73
CA ARG A 133 -15.47 -13.76 8.89
C ARG A 133 -15.03 -14.13 7.47
N VAL A 134 -14.17 -13.33 6.85
CA VAL A 134 -13.58 -13.60 5.54
C VAL A 134 -12.71 -14.85 5.57
N THR A 135 -11.83 -14.97 6.57
CA THR A 135 -10.97 -16.15 6.75
C THR A 135 -11.81 -17.42 6.92
N SER A 136 -12.86 -17.34 7.74
CA SER A 136 -13.80 -18.45 7.93
C SER A 136 -14.53 -18.87 6.65
N GLN A 137 -14.79 -17.95 5.72
CA GLN A 137 -15.39 -18.26 4.42
C GLN A 137 -14.39 -18.93 3.47
N VAL A 138 -13.15 -18.44 3.44
CA VAL A 138 -12.06 -19.06 2.66
C VAL A 138 -11.83 -20.50 3.09
N GLU A 139 -11.81 -20.77 4.40
CA GLU A 139 -11.62 -22.14 4.93
C GLU A 139 -12.78 -23.09 4.61
N LYS A 140 -14.02 -22.58 4.49
CA LYS A 140 -15.22 -23.40 4.24
C LYS A 140 -15.52 -23.60 2.76
N ASP A 141 -15.47 -22.52 1.99
CA ASP A 141 -15.94 -22.46 0.61
C ASP A 141 -14.80 -22.32 -0.41
N GLY A 142 -13.55 -22.16 0.06
CA GLY A 142 -12.37 -21.92 -0.78
C GLY A 142 -12.31 -20.52 -1.38
N LYS A 143 -13.31 -19.66 -1.12
CA LYS A 143 -13.37 -18.28 -1.61
C LYS A 143 -14.14 -17.38 -0.63
N PRO A 144 -13.77 -16.10 -0.49
CA PRO A 144 -14.55 -15.14 0.29
C PRO A 144 -15.73 -14.59 -0.54
N ASN A 145 -16.84 -14.25 0.10
CA ASN A 145 -17.99 -13.58 -0.55
C ASN A 145 -18.07 -12.08 -0.21
N GLU A 146 -17.20 -11.58 0.66
CA GLU A 146 -17.08 -10.17 1.05
C GLU A 146 -15.59 -9.82 1.18
N ASP A 147 -15.28 -8.52 1.21
CA ASP A 147 -13.95 -7.99 1.49
C ASP A 147 -14.01 -7.02 2.69
N CYS A 148 -12.85 -6.75 3.30
CA CYS A 148 -12.73 -5.90 4.49
C CYS A 148 -12.16 -4.51 4.17
N VAL A 149 -12.31 -4.05 2.93
CA VAL A 149 -11.65 -2.82 2.46
C VAL A 149 -12.26 -1.59 3.15
N GLU A 150 -13.57 -1.59 3.37
CA GLU A 150 -14.25 -0.49 4.09
C GLU A 150 -13.73 -0.36 5.53
N GLU A 151 -13.73 -1.45 6.30
CA GLU A 151 -13.26 -1.46 7.68
C GLU A 151 -11.76 -1.15 7.76
N PHE A 152 -10.98 -1.61 6.78
CA PHE A 152 -9.57 -1.24 6.65
C PHE A 152 -9.42 0.27 6.44
N PHE A 153 -10.19 0.90 5.56
CA PHE A 153 -10.13 2.35 5.35
C PHE A 153 -10.53 3.12 6.61
N HIS A 154 -11.51 2.65 7.39
CA HIS A 154 -11.83 3.26 8.68
C HIS A 154 -10.69 3.16 9.70
N LEU A 155 -10.06 1.99 9.80
CA LEU A 155 -8.90 1.78 10.68
C LEU A 155 -7.70 2.62 10.24
N ALA A 156 -7.35 2.56 8.96
CA ALA A 156 -6.23 3.30 8.37
C ALA A 156 -6.44 4.81 8.49
N HIS A 157 -7.64 5.31 8.21
CA HIS A 157 -7.96 6.73 8.38
C HIS A 157 -7.74 7.19 9.83
N CYS A 158 -8.21 6.41 10.81
CA CYS A 158 -8.01 6.75 12.21
C CYS A 158 -6.53 6.67 12.62
N ALA A 159 -5.85 5.58 12.26
CA ALA A 159 -4.46 5.35 12.63
C ALA A 159 -3.52 6.39 12.02
N THR A 160 -3.71 6.73 10.74
CA THR A 160 -2.89 7.72 10.04
C THR A 160 -3.10 9.14 10.59
N GLN A 161 -4.34 9.54 10.90
CA GLN A 161 -4.59 10.84 11.55
C GLN A 161 -3.92 10.95 12.92
N CYS A 162 -3.87 9.85 13.66
CA CYS A 162 -3.17 9.78 14.94
C CYS A 162 -1.63 9.76 14.78
N ALA A 163 -1.11 9.04 13.79
CA ALA A 163 0.32 8.82 13.61
C ALA A 163 1.01 9.99 12.90
N ALA A 164 0.36 10.64 11.93
CA ALA A 164 0.93 11.72 11.12
C ALA A 164 1.65 12.81 11.94
N PRO A 165 1.05 13.44 12.97
CA PRO A 165 1.75 14.49 13.73
C PRO A 165 2.96 13.97 14.51
N LYS A 166 2.95 12.69 14.94
CA LYS A 166 4.08 12.07 15.64
C LYS A 166 5.21 11.71 14.68
N LEU A 167 4.85 11.16 13.52
CA LEU A 167 5.79 10.75 12.48
C LEU A 167 6.58 11.95 11.97
N PHE A 168 5.91 13.03 11.55
CA PHE A 168 6.60 14.22 11.03
C PHE A 168 7.44 14.96 12.09
N ALA A 169 7.16 14.76 13.38
CA ALA A 169 8.01 15.29 14.45
C ALA A 169 9.27 14.43 14.70
N ALA A 170 9.24 13.15 14.34
CA ALA A 170 10.35 12.22 14.53
C ALA A 170 11.34 12.25 13.36
N LEU A 171 10.86 12.53 12.15
CA LEU A 171 11.68 12.66 10.95
C LEU A 171 12.48 13.98 10.99
N LYS A 172 13.78 13.92 10.64
CA LYS A 172 14.71 15.06 10.61
C LYS A 172 15.11 15.42 9.19
#